data_AF-A0A2X1NEY8-F1
#
_entry.id   AF-A0A2X1NEY8-F1
#
_cell.length_a   1.000
_cell.length_b   1.000
_cell.length_c   1.000
_cell.angle_alpha   90.00
_cell.angle_beta   90.00
_cell.angle_gamma   90.00
#
_symmetry.space_group_name_H-M   'P 1'
#
loop_
_entity.id
_entity.type
_entity.pdbx_description
1 polymer ?
#
loop_
_entity_poly.entity_id
_entity_poly.type
_entity_poly.pdbx_seq_one_letter_code
_entity_poly.pdbx_strand_id
1 'polypeptide(L)'
;MLEPEVAFANLNDIAGLAEAMLKYVFKAVLEERADDMKFFAERVDKDAVSRLERFIEADFAQVDYTDAVTILENCGRKFENPVYWESISLLSMSVIWRKNTLKHR
;
A
#
# COMPACT_ATOMS: atom_id res chain seq x y z
N MET A 1 -3.20 3.14 13.72
CA MET A 1 -2.90 4.31 12.87
C MET A 1 -1.61 4.90 13.40
N LEU A 2 -0.61 5.04 12.54
CA LEU A 2 0.71 5.57 12.89
C LEU A 2 0.93 6.83 12.04
N GLU A 3 1.17 7.96 12.70
CA GLU A 3 1.30 9.29 12.07
C GLU A 3 2.63 9.93 12.51
N PRO A 4 3.77 9.48 11.94
CA PRO A 4 5.07 10.03 12.26
C PRO A 4 5.27 11.39 11.58
N GLU A 5 5.80 12.36 12.31
CA GLU A 5 6.12 13.70 11.82
C GLU A 5 7.64 13.91 11.86
N VAL A 6 8.22 14.46 10.79
CA VAL A 6 9.67 14.71 10.70
C VAL A 6 9.92 16.14 10.24
N ALA A 7 10.53 16.95 11.12
CA ALA A 7 10.88 18.32 10.78
C ALA A 7 11.97 18.37 9.69
N PHE A 8 11.87 19.37 8.80
CA PHE A 8 12.80 19.61 7.69
C PHE A 8 12.85 18.49 6.63
N ALA A 9 11.92 17.54 6.66
CA ALA A 9 11.77 16.51 5.64
C ALA A 9 10.85 16.99 4.50
N ASN A 10 11.16 16.58 3.27
CA ASN A 10 10.29 16.73 2.12
C ASN A 10 9.53 15.42 1.81
N LEU A 11 8.68 15.43 0.79
CA LEU A 11 7.87 14.27 0.43
C LEU A 11 8.69 13.01 0.09
N ASN A 12 9.83 13.17 -0.59
CA ASN A 12 10.70 12.04 -0.94
C ASN A 12 11.35 11.44 0.29
N ASP A 13 11.73 12.28 1.27
CA ASP A 13 12.26 11.81 2.54
C ASP A 13 11.21 11.00 3.31
N ILE A 14 9.96 11.47 3.34
CA ILE A 14 8.85 10.76 3.98
C ILE A 14 8.53 9.45 3.25
N ALA A 15 8.54 9.44 1.92
CA ALA A 15 8.33 8.22 1.12
C ALA A 15 9.41 7.16 1.41
N GLY A 16 10.68 7.58 1.46
CA GLY A 16 11.79 6.71 1.82
C GLY A 16 11.72 6.22 3.27
N LEU A 17 11.32 7.08 4.21
CA LEU A 17 11.10 6.71 5.61
C LEU A 17 9.99 5.66 5.75
N ALA A 18 8.88 5.83 5.03
CA ALA A 18 7.77 4.88 5.05
C ALA A 18 8.19 3.51 4.52
N GLU A 19 8.95 3.46 3.42
CA GLU A 19 9.51 2.22 2.88
C GLU A 19 10.45 1.55 3.89
N ALA A 20 11.41 2.30 4.43
CA ALA A 20 12.38 1.80 5.39
C ALA A 20 11.70 1.25 6.65
N MET A 21 10.67 1.95 7.15
CA MET A 21 9.89 1.52 8.30
C MET A 21 9.18 0.19 8.04
N LEU A 22 8.53 0.03 6.88
CA LEU A 22 7.84 -1.22 6.54
C LEU A 22 8.83 -2.38 6.39
N LYS A 23 9.93 -2.19 5.66
CA LYS A 23 10.99 -3.20 5.51
C LYS A 23 11.59 -3.59 6.85
N TYR A 24 11.82 -2.62 7.74
CA TYR A 24 12.33 -2.88 9.08
C TYR A 24 11.36 -3.72 9.91
N VAL A 25 10.08 -3.34 9.97
CA VAL A 25 9.08 -4.06 10.76
C VAL A 25 8.90 -5.48 10.26
N PHE A 26 8.85 -5.70 8.94
CA PHE A 26 8.71 -7.04 8.39
C PHE A 26 9.94 -7.91 8.67
N LYS A 27 11.15 -7.33 8.56
CA LYS A 27 12.37 -8.03 8.94
C LYS A 27 12.36 -8.41 10.42
N ALA A 28 12.00 -7.47 11.31
CA ALA A 28 11.91 -7.72 12.74
C ALA A 28 10.90 -8.82 13.08
N VAL A 29 9.73 -8.86 12.42
CA VAL A 29 8.74 -9.92 12.62
C VAL A 29 9.26 -11.28 12.17
N LEU A 30 9.94 -11.35 11.02
CA LEU A 30 10.51 -12.60 10.53
C LEU A 30 11.66 -13.12 11.42
N GLU A 31 12.49 -12.22 11.96
CA GLU A 31 13.63 -12.57 12.80
C GLU A 31 13.23 -12.88 14.25
N GLU A 32 12.34 -12.08 14.85
CA GLU A 32 11.99 -12.19 16.27
C GLU A 32 10.77 -13.09 16.53
N ARG A 33 9.93 -13.35 15.52
CA ARG A 33 8.66 -14.11 15.64
C ARG A 33 8.47 -15.16 14.55
N ALA A 34 9.57 -15.81 14.16
CA ALA A 34 9.57 -16.86 13.14
C ALA A 34 8.67 -18.06 13.49
N ASP A 35 8.51 -18.37 14.78
CA ASP A 35 7.65 -19.44 15.28
C ASP A 35 6.16 -19.16 15.03
N ASP A 36 5.70 -17.95 15.38
CA ASP A 36 4.34 -17.49 15.09
C ASP A 36 4.09 -17.40 13.58
N MET A 37 5.07 -16.90 12.82
CA MET A 37 4.97 -16.81 11.36
C MET A 37 4.89 -18.18 10.68
N LYS A 38 5.59 -19.19 11.20
CA LYS A 38 5.46 -20.57 10.74
C LYS A 38 4.07 -21.13 11.02
N PHE A 39 3.51 -20.84 12.20
CA PHE A 39 2.14 -21.22 12.53
C PHE A 39 1.12 -20.59 11.57
N PHE A 40 1.28 -19.30 11.25
CA PHE A 40 0.44 -18.62 10.26
C PHE A 40 0.57 -19.25 8.86
N ALA A 41 1.78 -19.63 8.46
CA ALA A 41 2.02 -20.32 7.19
C ALA A 41 1.30 -21.68 7.12
N GLU A 42 1.25 -22.42 8.22
CA GLU A 42 0.60 -23.73 8.26
C GLU A 42 -0.93 -23.65 8.30
N ARG A 43 -1.49 -22.60 8.92
CA ARG A 43 -2.91 -22.56 9.30
C ARG A 43 -3.75 -21.54 8.53
N VAL A 44 -3.16 -20.46 8.03
CA VAL A 44 -3.88 -19.33 7.44
C VAL A 44 -3.48 -19.11 5.99
N ASP A 45 -2.19 -18.89 5.74
CA ASP A 45 -1.68 -18.55 4.41
C ASP A 45 -0.25 -19.06 4.24
N LYS A 46 -0.08 -20.11 3.44
CA LYS A 46 1.21 -20.77 3.18
C LYS A 46 2.25 -19.85 2.57
N ASP A 47 1.81 -18.82 1.86
CA ASP A 47 2.69 -17.87 1.18
C ASP A 47 2.96 -16.62 2.03
N ALA A 48 2.49 -16.57 3.28
CA ALA A 48 2.67 -15.39 4.14
C ALA A 48 4.14 -15.03 4.35
N VAL A 49 4.99 -16.01 4.64
CA VAL A 49 6.42 -15.80 4.88
C VAL A 49 7.13 -15.37 3.59
N SER A 50 6.93 -16.13 2.51
CA SER A 50 7.57 -15.84 1.21
C SER A 50 7.15 -14.50 0.62
N ARG A 51 5.89 -14.07 0.86
CA ARG A 51 5.41 -12.74 0.48
C ARG A 51 6.14 -11.63 1.22
N LEU A 52 6.38 -11.78 2.52
CA LEU A 52 7.13 -10.80 3.31
C LEU A 52 8.61 -10.75 2.89
N GLU A 53 9.23 -11.90 2.65
CA GLU A 53 10.62 -11.97 2.15
C GLU A 53 10.76 -11.24 0.81
N ARG A 54 9.89 -11.54 -0.16
CA ARG A 54 9.86 -10.85 -1.47
C ARG A 54 9.63 -9.35 -1.34
N PHE A 55 8.78 -8.94 -0.40
CA PHE A 55 8.48 -7.54 -0.17
C PHE A 55 9.69 -6.78 0.39
N ILE A 56 10.47 -7.41 1.27
CA ILE A 56 11.69 -6.83 1.84
C ILE A 56 12.76 -6.67 0.73
N GLU A 57 12.87 -7.63 -0.18
CA GLU A 57 13.81 -7.61 -1.29
C GLU A 57 13.41 -6.70 -2.45
N ALA A 58 12.11 -6.42 -2.62
CA ALA A 58 11.61 -5.60 -3.71
C ALA A 58 12.01 -4.12 -3.56
N ASP A 59 12.41 -3.50 -4.66
CA ASP A 59 12.60 -2.06 -4.75
C ASP A 59 11.26 -1.37 -4.97
N PHE A 60 11.02 -0.28 -4.25
CA PHE A 60 9.81 0.51 -4.41
C PHE A 60 10.01 1.53 -5.52
N ALA A 61 9.19 1.41 -6.55
CA ALA A 61 9.08 2.46 -7.56
C ALA A 61 8.27 3.63 -6.98
N GLN A 62 8.88 4.81 -6.92
CA GLN A 62 8.17 6.06 -6.74
C GLN A 62 7.73 6.54 -8.13
N VAL A 63 6.43 6.67 -8.32
CA VAL A 63 5.82 7.04 -9.60
C VAL A 63 4.95 8.26 -9.37
N ASP A 64 5.14 9.29 -10.19
CA ASP A 64 4.27 10.45 -10.18
C ASP A 64 2.86 10.06 -10.56
N TYR A 65 1.88 10.74 -9.95
CA TYR A 65 0.48 10.47 -10.24
C TYR A 65 0.15 10.60 -11.73
N THR A 66 0.78 11.56 -12.44
CA THR A 66 0.71 11.68 -13.91
C THR A 66 1.08 10.42 -14.61
N ASP A 67 2.24 9.91 -14.27
CA ASP A 67 2.85 8.80 -14.97
C ASP A 67 2.04 7.54 -14.69
N ALA A 68 1.54 7.38 -13.46
CA ALA A 68 0.63 6.31 -13.10
C ALA A 68 -0.67 6.34 -13.94
N VAL A 69 -1.29 7.52 -14.13
CA VAL A 69 -2.48 7.66 -14.98
C VAL A 69 -2.16 7.30 -16.43
N THR A 70 -1.06 7.83 -16.97
CA THR A 70 -0.62 7.54 -18.35
C THR A 70 -0.30 6.06 -18.56
N ILE A 71 0.30 5.38 -17.57
CA ILE A 71 0.54 3.94 -17.62
C ILE A 71 -0.78 3.17 -17.67
N LEU A 72 -1.76 3.55 -16.84
CA LEU A 72 -3.07 2.90 -16.78
C LEU A 72 -3.88 3.12 -18.06
N GLU A 73 -3.86 4.31 -18.64
CA GLU A 73 -4.50 4.59 -19.93
C GLU A 73 -3.89 3.75 -21.07
N ASN A 74 -2.57 3.56 -21.04
CA ASN A 74 -1.85 2.82 -22.07
C ASN A 74 -1.77 1.30 -21.83
N CYS A 75 -2.25 0.78 -20.69
CA CYS A 75 -2.12 -0.65 -20.37
C CYS A 75 -3.07 -1.57 -21.16
N GLY A 76 -3.96 -0.99 -21.98
CA GLY A 76 -4.86 -1.75 -22.86
C GLY A 76 -5.95 -2.56 -22.15
N ARG A 77 -6.14 -2.36 -20.84
CA ARG A 77 -7.21 -2.99 -20.06
C ARG A 77 -8.44 -2.10 -20.01
N LYS A 78 -9.62 -2.73 -20.03
CA LYS A 78 -10.89 -2.05 -19.77
C LYS A 78 -11.12 -1.97 -18.27
N PHE A 79 -11.22 -0.76 -17.76
CA PHE A 79 -11.59 -0.49 -16.38
C PHE A 79 -13.10 -0.23 -16.30
N GLU A 80 -13.75 -0.63 -15.19
CA GLU A 80 -15.18 -0.36 -14.96
C GLU A 80 -15.45 1.14 -14.84
N ASN A 81 -14.50 1.87 -14.25
CA ASN A 81 -14.50 3.32 -14.19
C ASN A 81 -13.47 3.90 -15.18
N PRO A 82 -13.81 4.97 -15.92
CA PRO A 82 -12.88 5.61 -16.83
C PRO A 82 -11.67 6.16 -16.07
N VAL A 83 -10.47 5.80 -16.54
CA VAL A 83 -9.20 6.29 -16.04
C VAL A 83 -8.97 7.67 -16.66
N TYR A 84 -8.94 8.71 -15.84
CA TYR A 84 -8.50 10.05 -16.21
C TYR A 84 -8.02 10.79 -14.97
N TRP A 85 -7.22 11.83 -15.14
CA TRP A 85 -6.53 12.55 -14.06
C TRP A 85 -7.40 12.91 -12.86
N GLU A 86 -8.65 13.34 -13.07
CA GLU A 86 -9.54 13.74 -11.97
C GLU A 86 -10.36 12.59 -11.37
N SER A 87 -10.52 11.44 -12.06
CA SER A 87 -11.29 10.31 -11.50
C SER A 87 -10.54 9.57 -10.40
N ILE A 88 -9.21 9.50 -10.47
CA ILE A 88 -8.40 8.80 -9.47
C ILE A 88 -8.22 9.65 -8.19
N SER A 89 -8.32 10.99 -8.27
CA SER A 89 -8.29 11.87 -7.08
C SER A 89 -9.59 11.74 -6.26
N LEU A 90 -10.72 11.55 -6.94
CA LEU A 90 -12.03 11.34 -6.31
C LEU A 90 -12.16 9.98 -5.63
N LEU A 91 -11.34 8.99 -5.97
CA LEU A 91 -11.31 7.69 -5.27
C LEU A 91 -10.72 7.81 -3.85
N SER A 92 -9.80 8.75 -3.61
CA SER A 92 -9.31 9.09 -2.26
C SER A 92 -10.40 9.74 -1.39
N MET A 93 -11.21 10.64 -1.98
CA MET A 93 -12.31 11.29 -1.26
C MET A 93 -13.57 10.42 -1.10
N SER A 94 -13.78 9.44 -1.98
CA SER A 94 -14.98 8.59 -1.95
C SER A 94 -14.89 7.44 -0.94
N VAL A 95 -13.69 6.98 -0.57
CA VAL A 95 -13.52 5.86 0.37
C VAL A 95 -13.58 6.30 1.84
N ILE A 96 -13.40 7.60 2.14
CA ILE A 96 -13.38 8.12 3.52
C ILE A 96 -14.68 8.84 3.91
N TRP A 97 -15.60 9.11 2.96
CA TRP A 97 -16.83 9.87 3.25
C TRP A 97 -18.12 9.33 2.60
N ARG A 98 -18.35 8.01 2.65
CA ARG A 98 -19.72 7.46 2.58
C ARG A 98 -20.07 6.73 3.89
N LYS A 99 -20.10 7.52 4.97
CA LYS A 99 -20.82 7.15 6.21
C LYS A 99 -22.31 7.08 5.92
N ASN A 100 -22.93 6.00 6.40
CA ASN A 100 -24.24 5.97 7.06
C ASN A 100 -25.03 7.29 6.99
N THR A 101 -26.07 7.33 6.15
CA THR A 101 -27.41 7.83 6.50
C THR A 101 -28.36 7.61 5.31
N LEU A 102 -29.56 7.11 5.64
CA LEU A 102 -30.79 7.05 4.82
C LEU A 102 -30.96 5.89 3.81
N LYS A 103 -31.46 4.76 4.31
CA LYS A 103 -32.88 4.40 4.07
C LYS A 103 -33.33 3.25 4.97
N HIS A 104 -34.15 3.60 5.96
CA HIS A 104 -35.32 2.79 6.27
C HIS A 104 -36.20 2.77 5.01
N ARG A 105 -36.27 1.60 4.36
CA ARG A 105 -37.45 0.97 3.75
C ARG A 105 -37.02 -0.27 3.00
#